data_AF-A0A383RD06-F1
#
_entry.id   AF-A0A383RD06-F1
#
_cell.length_a   1.000
_cell.length_b   1.000
_cell.length_c   1.000
_cell.angle_alpha   90.00
_cell.angle_beta   90.00
_cell.angle_gamma   90.00
#
_symmetry.space_group_name_H-M   'P 1'
#
loop_
_entity.id
_entity.type
_entity.pdbx_description
1 polymer ?
#
loop_
_entity_poly.entity_id
_entity_poly.type
_entity_poly.pdbx_seq_one_letter_code
_entity_poly.pdbx_strand_id
1 'polypeptide(L)' 'MLLVVIVENSIFEYKAKHCNEVNIFLHEDGSATVSDNGRGIPTKASVQIKL' A
#
# COMPACT_ATOMS: atom_id res chain seq x y z
N MET A 1 -8.79 4.77 12.43
CA MET A 1 -8.97 4.87 10.97
C MET A 1 -7.81 4.14 10.30
N LEU A 2 -7.97 2.84 10.02
CA LEU A 2 -6.87 1.97 9.53
C LEU A 2 -6.76 1.98 8.00
N LEU A 3 -7.88 2.13 7.28
CA LEU A 3 -7.89 2.10 5.81
C LEU A 3 -7.07 3.25 5.20
N VAL A 4 -7.18 4.47 5.76
CA VAL A 4 -6.48 5.65 5.23
C VAL A 4 -4.96 5.47 5.27
N VAL A 5 -4.41 4.94 6.36
CA VAL A 5 -2.95 4.75 6.46
C VAL A 5 -2.41 3.70 5.49
N ILE A 6 -3.23 2.70 5.14
CA ILE A 6 -2.89 1.71 4.10
C ILE A 6 -2.92 2.38 2.72
N VAL A 7 -3.97 3.15 2.42
CA VAL A 7 -4.13 3.84 1.13
C VAL A 7 -3.02 4.89 0.91
N GLU A 8 -2.57 5.58 1.97
CA GLU A 8 -1.45 6.52 1.89
C GLU A 8 -0.16 5.87 1.36
N ASN A 9 0.12 4.59 1.68
CA ASN A 9 1.27 3.88 1.14
C ASN A 9 1.19 3.75 -0.39
N SER A 10 0.02 3.42 -0.92
CA SER A 10 -0.21 3.35 -2.36
C SER A 10 -0.11 4.72 -3.04
N ILE A 11 -0.52 5.80 -2.36
CA ILE A 11 -0.34 7.19 -2.84
C ILE A 11 1.15 7.57 -2.92
N PHE A 12 1.98 7.14 -1.97
CA PHE A 12 3.42 7.38 -2.04
C PHE A 12 4.07 6.72 -3.27
N GLU A 13 3.66 5.50 -3.63
CA GLU A 13 4.14 4.84 -4.86
C GLU A 13 3.66 5.55 -6.13
N TYR A 14 2.43 6.07 -6.15
CA TYR A 14 1.95 6.91 -7.26
C TYR A 14 2.79 8.19 -7.40
N LYS A 15 3.07 8.88 -6.28
CA LYS A 15 3.93 10.08 -6.26
C LYS A 15 5.35 9.76 -6.75
N ALA A 16 5.85 8.56 -6.49
CA ALA A 16 7.13 8.06 -7.01
C ALA A 16 7.07 7.59 -8.47
N LYS A 17 5.92 7.71 -9.16
CA LYS A 17 5.65 7.26 -10.53
C LYS A 17 5.78 5.75 -10.75
N HIS A 18 5.54 4.98 -9.70
CA HIS A 18 5.63 3.52 -9.75
C HIS A 18 4.28 2.81 -9.66
N CYS A 19 3.23 3.51 -9.28
CA CYS A 19 1.86 3.00 -9.23
C CYS A 19 0.97 3.90 -10.12
N ASN A 20 -0.02 3.31 -10.79
CA ASN A 20 -1.05 4.04 -11.53
C ASN A 20 -2.47 3.52 -11.27
N GLU A 21 -2.61 2.41 -10.53
CA GLU A 21 -3.88 1.80 -10.20
C GLU A 21 -3.90 1.33 -8.74
N VAL A 22 -4.99 1.67 -8.04
CA VAL A 22 -5.24 1.21 -6.66
C VAL A 22 -6.67 0.68 -6.59
N ASN A 23 -6.80 -0.56 -6.15
CA ASN A 23 -8.05 -1.28 -5.99
C ASN A 23 -8.40 -1.40 -4.51
N ILE A 24 -9.64 -1.04 -4.16
CA ILE A 24 -10.18 -1.18 -2.80
C ILE A 24 -11.44 -2.03 -2.89
N PHE A 25 -11.43 -3.15 -2.17
CA PHE A 25 -12.57 -4.04 -2.05
C PHE A 25 -13.05 -4.08 -0.60
N LEU A 26 -14.32 -3.75 -0.36
CA LEU A 26 -14.97 -3.85 0.94
C LEU A 26 -15.75 -5.16 1.00
N HIS A 27 -15.43 -6.01 1.96
CA HIS A 27 -16.08 -7.30 2.17
C HIS A 27 -17.31 -7.14 3.07
N GLU A 28 -18.27 -8.05 2.93
CA GLU A 28 -19.51 -8.03 3.73
C GLU A 28 -19.27 -8.28 5.23
N ASP A 29 -18.14 -8.91 5.58
CA ASP A 29 -17.72 -9.15 6.96
C ASP A 29 -17.12 -7.91 7.65
N GLY A 30 -17.06 -6.78 6.94
CA GLY A 30 -16.50 -5.52 7.41
C GLY A 30 -14.98 -5.39 7.23
N SER A 31 -14.32 -6.37 6.61
CA SER A 31 -12.92 -6.27 6.22
C SER A 31 -12.73 -5.51 4.90
N ALA A 32 -11.49 -5.13 4.60
CA ALA A 32 -11.14 -4.45 3.37
C ALA A 32 -9.84 -5.00 2.78
N THR A 33 -9.79 -5.18 1.46
CA THR A 33 -8.58 -5.46 0.70
C THR A 33 -8.17 -4.21 -0.07
N VAL A 34 -6.91 -3.80 0.10
CA VAL A 34 -6.29 -2.72 -0.68
C VAL A 34 -5.15 -3.32 -1.47
N SER A 35 -5.14 -3.12 -2.79
CA SER A 35 -4.10 -3.59 -3.69
C SER A 35 -3.67 -2.43 -4.60
N ASP A 36 -2.37 -2.28 -4.80
CA ASP A 36 -1.81 -1.38 -5.79
C ASP A 36 -0.88 -2.13 -6.76
N ASN A 37 -0.63 -1.53 -7.92
CA ASN A 37 0.31 -2.05 -8.90
C ASN A 37 1.71 -1.41 -8.81
N GLY A 38 2.09 -0.95 -7.62
CA GLY A 38 3.40 -0.39 -7.32
C GLY A 38 4.53 -1.42 -7.33
N ARG A 39 5.71 -1.02 -6.87
CA ARG A 39 6.90 -1.93 -6.77
C ARG A 39 6.72 -3.02 -5.71
N GLY A 40 5.75 -2.86 -4.83
CA GLY A 40 5.57 -3.69 -3.65
C GLY A 40 6.53 -3.34 -2.51
N ILE A 41 6.17 -3.81 -1.31
CA ILE A 41 7.02 -3.69 -0.13
C ILE A 41 8.17 -4.71 -0.25
N PRO A 42 9.43 -4.31 -0.01
CA PRO A 42 10.58 -5.23 -0.04
C PRO A 42 10.39 -6.44 0.90
N THR A 43 10.48 -7.65 0.36
CA THR A 43 10.26 -8.91 1.12
C THR A 43 11.54 -9.55 1.66
N LYS A 44 12.71 -9.09 1.18
CA LYS A 44 13.99 -9.46 1.78
C LYS A 44 14.27 -8.57 2.98
N ALA A 45 14.68 -9.18 4.09
CA ALA A 45 15.07 -8.47 5.30
C ALA A 45 16.23 -7.51 4.99
N SER A 46 15.90 -6.26 4.71
CA SER A 46 16.83 -5.15 4.73
C SER A 46 16.65 -4.53 6.11
N VAL A 47 17.61 -4.72 7.01
CA VAL A 47 17.69 -3.93 8.24
C VAL A 47 17.95 -2.49 7.80
N GLN A 48 16.89 -1.72 7.57
CA GLN A 48 16.99 -0.27 7.48
C GLN A 48 16.84 0.28 8.88
N ILE A 49 17.97 0.43 9.59
CA ILE A 49 18.04 1.44 10.64
C ILE A 49 17.91 2.77 9.90
N LYS A 50 16.70 3.35 9.89
CA LYS A 50 16.54 4.78 9.63
C LYS A 50 17.01 5.49 10.89
N LEU A 51 18.20 6.10 10.82
CA LEU A 51 18.58 7.23 11.67
C LEU A 51 17.70 8.43 11.32
#